data_AF-B8MUW6-F1
#
_entry.id   AF-B8MUW6-F1
#
_cell.length_a   1.000
_cell.length_b   1.000
_cell.length_c   1.000
_cell.angle_alpha   90.00
_cell.angle_beta   90.00
_cell.angle_gamma   90.00
#
_symmetry.space_group_name_H-M   'P 1'
#
loop_
_entity.id
_entity.type
_entity.pdbx_description
1 polymer ?
#
loop_
_entity_poly.entity_id
_entity_poly.type
_entity_poly.pdbx_seq_one_letter_code
_entity_poly.pdbx_strand_id
1 'polypeptide(L)'
;MPPIRKKDPLKSTQDEGKIELAISDLKNGRIRSIREAARIYMVARTTLQDRMKGVPYRQITRANNHKLSQSEEDSLVKWVLDLIKRGLPPRHFLVRDMANYLLSQHGDQRVGDKWVYNLVQRRPEIKSKFSRKYNYERVKCEDPKIIQGHFDRVRDIISEYGILPEDIYNFDKTGFAMGLCATTKPKLLQPGNREWVTAIEATNSTGWALPSYVIFKVKKNV
;
A
#
# COMPACT_ATOMS: atom_id res chain seq x y z
N MET A 1 12.32 32.31 7.92
CA MET A 1 11.72 31.71 6.70
C MET A 1 12.64 30.62 6.20
N PRO A 2 12.18 29.39 5.93
CA PRO A 2 13.00 28.42 5.21
C PRO A 2 13.10 28.86 3.74
N PRO A 3 14.24 28.68 3.05
CA PRO A 3 14.34 29.03 1.66
C PRO A 3 13.59 28.00 0.82
N ILE A 4 12.46 28.41 0.24
CA ILE A 4 11.79 27.67 -0.83
C ILE A 4 12.54 27.99 -2.13
N ARG A 5 13.42 27.09 -2.55
CA ARG A 5 13.79 26.95 -3.97
C ARG A 5 13.46 25.54 -4.40
N LYS A 6 12.22 25.33 -4.86
CA LYS A 6 11.92 24.16 -5.69
C LYS A 6 12.63 24.40 -7.02
N LYS A 7 13.81 23.80 -7.22
CA LYS A 7 14.40 23.70 -8.56
C LYS A 7 13.41 22.93 -9.42
N ASP A 8 13.09 23.49 -10.57
CA ASP A 8 12.23 22.85 -11.56
C ASP A 8 12.86 21.50 -11.99
N PRO A 9 12.18 20.36 -11.76
CA PRO A 9 12.75 19.03 -12.03
C PRO A 9 13.22 18.89 -13.47
N LEU A 10 12.43 19.40 -14.42
CA LEU A 10 12.72 19.35 -15.87
C LEU A 10 14.02 20.08 -16.20
N LYS A 11 14.20 21.27 -15.63
CA LYS A 11 15.41 22.07 -15.82
C LYS A 11 16.64 21.37 -15.25
N SER A 12 16.49 20.70 -14.09
CA SER A 12 17.61 19.98 -13.49
C SER A 12 18.05 18.77 -14.32
N THR A 13 17.11 18.06 -14.96
CA THR A 13 17.44 16.93 -15.84
C THR A 13 18.11 17.40 -17.13
N GLN A 14 17.66 18.52 -17.69
CA GLN A 14 18.30 19.13 -18.87
C GLN A 14 19.72 19.59 -18.58
N ASP A 15 19.96 20.22 -17.43
CA ASP A 15 21.29 20.63 -17.01
C ASP A 15 22.22 19.42 -16.81
N GLU A 16 21.67 18.30 -16.33
CA GLU A 16 22.42 17.05 -16.18
C GLU A 16 22.84 16.45 -17.53
N GLY A 17 21.94 16.41 -18.52
CA GLY A 17 22.29 15.95 -19.87
C GLY A 17 23.39 16.78 -20.53
N LYS A 18 23.42 18.10 -20.30
CA LYS A 18 24.50 18.98 -20.76
C LYS A 18 25.83 18.66 -20.08
N ILE A 19 25.81 18.30 -18.79
CA ILE A 19 27.01 17.89 -18.06
C ILE A 19 27.56 16.58 -18.62
N GLU A 20 26.70 15.59 -18.92
CA GLU A 20 27.12 14.32 -19.50
C GLU A 20 27.74 14.50 -20.90
N LEU A 21 27.14 15.34 -21.75
CA LEU A 21 27.69 15.75 -23.04
C LEU A 21 29.07 16.43 -22.88
N ALA A 22 29.19 17.36 -21.93
CA ALA A 22 30.46 18.04 -21.65
C ALA A 22 31.56 17.07 -21.18
N ILE A 23 31.21 16.08 -20.35
CA ILE A 23 32.16 15.04 -19.90
C ILE A 23 32.58 14.15 -21.08
N SER A 24 31.64 13.78 -21.96
CA SER A 24 31.92 12.99 -23.16
C SER A 24 32.90 13.71 -24.08
N ASP A 25 32.66 14.99 -24.37
CA ASP A 25 33.52 15.78 -25.26
C ASP A 25 34.90 16.09 -24.66
N LEU A 26 35.01 16.22 -23.33
CA LEU A 26 36.30 16.28 -22.63
C LEU A 26 37.06 14.94 -22.69
N LYS A 27 36.38 13.80 -22.52
CA LYS A 27 37.00 12.47 -22.59
C LYS A 27 37.45 12.12 -24.01
N ASN A 28 36.67 12.53 -25.01
CA ASN A 28 36.97 12.31 -26.43
C ASN A 28 37.99 13.30 -26.99
N GLY A 29 38.52 14.23 -26.17
CA GLY A 29 39.54 15.19 -26.57
C GLY A 29 39.05 16.30 -27.52
N ARG A 30 37.73 16.42 -27.74
CA ARG A 30 37.13 17.50 -28.55
C ARG A 30 37.30 18.86 -27.88
N ILE A 31 37.26 18.89 -26.56
CA ILE A 31 37.50 20.08 -25.74
C ILE A 31 38.68 19.81 -24.82
N ARG A 32 39.60 20.77 -24.73
CA ARG A 32 40.87 20.59 -23.99
C ARG A 32 40.80 21.02 -22.53
N SER A 33 39.81 21.84 -22.16
CA SER A 33 39.72 22.43 -20.83
C SER A 33 38.31 22.34 -20.24
N ILE A 34 38.24 21.99 -18.95
CA ILE A 34 36.99 22.01 -18.17
C ILE A 34 36.35 23.41 -18.19
N ARG A 35 37.16 24.48 -18.21
CA ARG A 35 36.67 25.87 -18.26
C ARG A 35 35.99 26.18 -19.58
N GLU A 36 36.53 25.65 -20.66
CA GLU A 36 36.01 25.81 -22.02
C GLU A 36 34.71 25.02 -22.20
N ALA A 37 34.69 23.76 -21.76
CA ALA A 37 33.49 22.93 -21.75
C ALA A 37 32.35 23.57 -20.92
N ALA A 38 32.65 24.09 -19.72
CA ALA A 38 31.67 24.79 -18.90
C ALA A 38 31.03 25.99 -19.61
N ARG A 39 31.81 26.73 -20.42
CA ARG A 39 31.32 27.87 -21.20
C ARG A 39 30.47 27.43 -22.39
N ILE A 40 30.92 26.42 -23.15
CA ILE A 40 30.21 25.91 -24.34
C ILE A 40 28.84 25.35 -23.95
N TYR A 41 28.81 24.51 -22.91
CA TYR A 41 27.58 23.84 -22.47
C TYR A 41 26.76 24.68 -21.49
N MET A 42 27.22 25.90 -21.15
CA MET A 42 26.57 26.82 -20.19
C MET A 42 26.27 26.14 -18.84
N VAL A 43 27.21 25.34 -18.34
CA VAL A 43 27.12 24.62 -17.05
C VAL A 43 28.11 25.17 -16.04
N ALA A 44 27.78 25.12 -14.75
CA ALA A 44 28.69 25.57 -13.72
C ALA A 44 29.96 24.71 -13.68
N ARG A 45 31.13 25.36 -13.75
CA ARG A 45 32.45 24.68 -13.74
C ARG A 45 32.61 23.74 -12.54
N THR A 46 32.17 24.16 -11.36
CA THR A 46 32.24 23.37 -10.13
C THR A 46 31.43 22.08 -10.26
N THR A 47 30.18 22.17 -10.73
CA THR A 47 29.32 21.01 -10.95
C THR A 47 29.91 20.04 -11.97
N LEU A 48 30.46 20.54 -13.08
CA LEU A 48 31.14 19.72 -14.08
C LEU A 48 32.36 19.00 -13.48
N GLN A 49 33.17 19.72 -12.68
CA GLN A 49 34.34 19.15 -12.00
C GLN A 49 33.96 18.09 -10.96
N ASP A 50 32.91 18.32 -10.17
CA ASP A 50 32.40 17.35 -9.20
C ASP A 50 31.89 16.09 -9.88
N ARG A 51 31.18 16.25 -11.00
CA ARG A 51 30.71 15.13 -11.81
C ARG A 51 31.84 14.31 -12.42
N MET A 52 32.91 14.97 -12.89
CA MET A 52 34.14 14.31 -13.36
C MET A 52 34.88 13.56 -12.25
N LYS A 53 34.82 14.07 -11.01
CA LYS A 53 35.35 13.39 -9.82
C LYS A 53 34.48 12.22 -9.35
N GLY A 54 33.37 11.94 -10.03
CA GLY A 54 32.50 10.81 -9.74
C GLY A 54 31.34 11.12 -8.78
N VAL A 55 31.09 12.39 -8.44
CA VAL A 55 29.92 12.74 -7.62
C VAL A 55 28.65 12.47 -8.44
N PRO A 56 27.75 11.57 -7.99
CA PRO A 56 26.54 11.20 -8.72
C PRO A 56 25.48 12.33 -8.74
N TYR A 57 24.62 12.34 -9.76
CA TYR A 57 23.52 13.31 -9.86
C TYR A 57 22.55 13.06 -8.71
N ARG A 58 22.18 14.13 -8.01
CA ARG A 58 21.44 13.98 -6.75
C ARG A 58 20.08 13.32 -6.93
N GLN A 59 19.41 13.47 -8.07
CA GLN A 59 18.12 12.79 -8.31
C GLN A 59 18.27 11.29 -8.60
N ILE A 60 19.41 10.87 -9.16
CA ILE A 60 19.73 9.45 -9.37
C ILE A 60 20.26 8.84 -8.08
N THR A 61 20.90 9.65 -7.23
CA THR A 61 21.45 9.20 -5.95
C THR A 61 20.35 8.93 -4.96
N ARG A 62 20.36 7.72 -4.39
CA ARG A 62 19.42 7.32 -3.35
C ARG A 62 19.55 8.25 -2.12
N ALA A 63 18.42 8.56 -1.48
CA ALA A 63 18.41 9.42 -0.30
C ALA A 63 19.24 8.81 0.84
N ASN A 64 19.84 9.66 1.68
CA ASN A 64 20.81 9.25 2.72
C ASN A 64 20.24 8.40 3.87
N ASN A 65 18.96 7.97 3.80
CA ASN A 65 18.25 7.28 4.88
C ASN A 65 17.92 5.79 4.58
N HIS A 66 18.51 5.21 3.53
CA HIS A 66 18.37 3.78 3.27
C HIS A 66 19.50 3.01 3.95
N LYS A 67 19.12 2.07 4.83
CA LYS A 67 20.07 1.18 5.51
C LYS A 67 20.43 -0.05 4.69
N LEU A 68 19.46 -0.61 3.96
CA LEU A 68 19.68 -1.70 3.02
C LEU A 68 20.07 -1.16 1.66
N SER A 69 20.88 -1.90 0.91
CA SER A 69 21.11 -1.70 -0.51
C SER A 69 19.81 -1.87 -1.32
N GLN A 70 19.85 -1.48 -2.60
CA GLN A 70 18.67 -1.55 -3.46
C GLN A 70 18.25 -3.02 -3.68
N SER A 71 19.21 -3.89 -3.98
CA SER A 71 19.00 -5.32 -4.20
C SER A 71 18.51 -6.06 -2.95
N GLU A 72 19.01 -5.72 -1.77
CA GLU A 72 18.53 -6.28 -0.51
C GLU A 72 17.08 -5.88 -0.24
N GLU A 73 16.75 -4.60 -0.44
CA GLU A 73 15.38 -4.13 -0.25
C GLU A 73 14.43 -4.76 -1.28
N ASP A 74 14.86 -4.91 -2.54
CA ASP A 74 14.08 -5.62 -3.58
C ASP A 74 13.87 -7.10 -3.21
N SER A 75 14.89 -7.77 -2.67
CA SER A 75 14.81 -9.15 -2.20
C SER A 75 13.87 -9.30 -1.01
N LEU A 76 13.92 -8.36 -0.07
CA LEU A 76 13.01 -8.32 1.08
C LEU A 76 11.55 -8.11 0.62
N VAL A 77 11.31 -7.20 -0.32
CA VAL A 77 9.97 -6.98 -0.89
C VAL A 77 9.48 -8.24 -1.61
N LYS A 78 10.33 -8.88 -2.41
CA LYS A 78 9.99 -10.15 -3.08
C LYS A 78 9.62 -11.25 -2.08
N TRP A 79 10.37 -11.36 -0.99
CA TRP A 79 10.06 -12.29 0.10
C TRP A 79 8.71 -11.98 0.78
N VAL A 80 8.41 -10.70 1.05
CA VAL A 80 7.08 -10.30 1.57
C VAL A 80 5.95 -10.68 0.60
N LEU A 81 6.12 -10.44 -0.68
CA LEU A 81 5.12 -10.78 -1.70
C LEU A 81 4.91 -12.30 -1.82
N ASP A 82 5.96 -13.09 -1.72
CA ASP A 82 5.87 -14.55 -1.72
C ASP A 82 5.08 -15.07 -0.50
N LEU A 83 5.33 -14.51 0.68
CA LEU A 83 4.56 -14.83 1.88
C LEU A 83 3.08 -14.46 1.75
N ILE A 84 2.77 -13.31 1.14
CA ILE A 84 1.38 -12.91 0.86
C ILE A 84 0.70 -13.92 -0.07
N LYS A 85 1.39 -14.39 -1.13
CA LYS A 85 0.83 -15.40 -2.05
C LYS A 85 0.49 -16.72 -1.37
N ARG A 86 1.24 -17.08 -0.33
CA ARG A 86 1.00 -18.29 0.49
C ARG A 86 -0.08 -18.09 1.57
N GLY A 87 -0.70 -16.92 1.64
CA GLY A 87 -1.69 -16.60 2.67
C GLY A 87 -1.09 -16.32 4.06
N LEU A 88 0.22 -16.04 4.14
CA LEU A 88 0.96 -15.81 5.39
C LEU A 88 1.57 -14.40 5.43
N PRO A 89 0.76 -13.32 5.32
CA PRO A 89 1.30 -11.97 5.28
C PRO A 89 2.12 -11.66 6.55
N PRO A 90 3.39 -11.25 6.42
CA PRO A 90 4.25 -11.02 7.57
C PRO A 90 3.80 -9.80 8.37
N ARG A 91 3.90 -9.86 9.69
CA ARG A 91 3.70 -8.69 10.55
C ARG A 91 4.90 -7.75 10.43
N HIS A 92 4.71 -6.48 10.80
CA HIS A 92 5.77 -5.46 10.73
C HIS A 92 7.03 -5.86 11.50
N PHE A 93 6.87 -6.48 12.68
CA PHE A 93 8.03 -6.93 13.47
C PHE A 93 8.88 -7.96 12.69
N LEU A 94 8.23 -8.91 12.00
CA LEU A 94 8.93 -9.96 11.26
C LEU A 94 9.68 -9.39 10.05
N VAL A 95 9.10 -8.41 9.36
CA VAL A 95 9.79 -7.69 8.27
C VAL A 95 11.00 -6.92 8.81
N ARG A 96 10.87 -6.34 10.00
CA ARG A 96 11.97 -5.64 10.68
C ARG A 96 13.09 -6.60 11.06
N ASP A 97 12.75 -7.76 11.60
CA ASP A 97 13.72 -8.78 12.01
C ASP A 97 14.46 -9.33 10.80
N MET A 98 13.76 -9.57 9.70
CA MET A 98 14.39 -9.99 8.44
C MET A 98 15.32 -8.91 7.87
N ALA A 99 14.93 -7.63 7.96
CA ALA A 99 15.82 -6.53 7.57
C ALA A 99 17.06 -6.42 8.48
N ASN A 100 16.91 -6.63 9.78
CA ASN A 100 18.04 -6.66 10.73
C ASN A 100 18.95 -7.87 10.49
N TYR A 101 18.38 -9.02 10.12
CA TYR A 101 19.15 -10.21 9.77
C TYR A 101 20.03 -9.98 8.55
N LEU A 102 19.50 -9.32 7.50
CA LEU A 102 20.30 -8.91 6.34
C LEU A 102 21.43 -7.95 6.74
N LEU A 103 21.12 -6.94 7.55
CA LEU A 103 22.13 -5.99 8.02
C LEU A 103 23.22 -6.65 8.88
N SER A 104 22.88 -7.65 9.70
CA SER A 104 23.88 -8.35 10.53
C SER A 104 24.93 -9.12 9.72
N GLN A 105 24.67 -9.43 8.44
CA GLN A 105 25.67 -10.02 7.55
C GLN A 105 26.74 -8.99 7.12
N HIS A 106 26.45 -7.70 7.25
CA HIS A 106 27.29 -6.59 6.79
C HIS A 106 27.79 -5.69 7.94
N GLY A 107 27.38 -5.93 9.18
CA GLY A 107 27.84 -5.25 10.39
C GLY A 107 26.75 -5.08 11.46
N ASP A 108 27.06 -4.38 12.55
CA ASP A 108 26.17 -4.23 13.71
C ASP A 108 25.07 -3.15 13.56
N GLN A 109 24.62 -2.88 12.34
CA GLN A 109 23.57 -1.89 12.11
C GLN A 109 22.17 -2.49 12.26
N ARG A 110 21.27 -1.75 12.92
CA ARG A 110 19.85 -2.12 13.06
C ARG A 110 18.91 -1.08 12.48
N VAL A 111 17.78 -1.52 11.95
CA VAL A 111 16.72 -0.61 11.49
C VAL A 111 15.93 -0.04 12.67
N GLY A 112 15.53 1.23 12.56
CA GLY A 112 14.68 1.88 13.57
C GLY A 112 13.22 1.42 13.51
N ASP A 113 12.44 1.75 14.54
CA ASP A 113 11.05 1.28 14.68
C ASP A 113 10.15 1.70 13.50
N LYS A 114 10.34 2.92 13.00
CA LYS A 114 9.56 3.48 11.88
C LYS A 114 10.01 2.99 10.50
N TRP A 115 11.07 2.20 10.42
CA TRP A 115 11.66 1.84 9.13
C TRP A 115 10.72 1.03 8.24
N VAL A 116 9.93 0.10 8.81
CA VAL A 116 8.96 -0.72 8.06
C VAL A 116 7.78 0.13 7.58
N TYR A 117 7.31 1.08 8.39
CA TYR A 117 6.29 2.04 7.95
C TYR A 117 6.76 2.84 6.74
N ASN A 118 8.00 3.34 6.79
CA ASN A 118 8.61 4.05 5.68
C ASN A 118 8.86 3.12 4.46
N LEU A 119 9.07 1.82 4.67
CA LEU A 119 9.21 0.83 3.59
C LEU A 119 7.90 0.68 2.84
N VAL A 120 6.79 0.51 3.57
CA VAL A 120 5.45 0.40 2.97
C VAL A 120 5.06 1.69 2.24
N GLN A 121 5.45 2.86 2.75
CA GLN A 121 5.16 4.13 2.06
C GLN A 121 5.94 4.31 0.75
N ARG A 122 7.20 3.84 0.69
CA ARG A 122 8.06 4.02 -0.49
C ARG A 122 7.93 2.90 -1.52
N ARG A 123 7.36 1.74 -1.15
CA ARG A 123 7.17 0.57 -2.01
C ARG A 123 5.68 0.34 -2.28
N PRO A 124 5.12 0.88 -3.39
CA PRO A 124 3.69 0.75 -3.68
C PRO A 124 3.24 -0.70 -3.93
N GLU A 125 4.19 -1.61 -4.15
CA GLU A 125 3.94 -3.04 -4.35
C GLU A 125 3.41 -3.72 -3.08
N ILE A 126 3.69 -3.17 -1.90
CA ILE A 126 3.25 -3.73 -0.62
C ILE A 126 2.36 -2.74 0.13
N LYS A 127 1.31 -3.27 0.78
CA LYS A 127 0.38 -2.48 1.59
C LYS A 127 0.14 -3.18 2.92
N SER A 128 0.10 -2.40 3.99
CA SER A 128 -0.29 -2.90 5.31
C SER A 128 -1.82 -2.84 5.45
N LYS A 129 -2.42 -3.93 5.93
CA LYS A 129 -3.84 -4.00 6.26
C LYS A 129 -4.01 -4.67 7.63
N PHE A 130 -5.06 -4.26 8.35
CA PHE A 130 -5.48 -5.00 9.55
C PHE A 130 -6.15 -6.31 9.12
N SER A 131 -5.65 -7.42 9.65
CA SER A 131 -6.31 -8.71 9.47
C SER A 131 -7.59 -8.73 10.30
N ARG A 132 -8.70 -9.18 9.70
CA ARG A 132 -9.92 -9.50 10.42
C ARG A 132 -9.83 -10.97 10.82
N LYS A 133 -10.16 -11.29 12.08
CA LYS A 133 -10.21 -12.68 12.53
C LYS A 133 -11.29 -13.39 11.70
N TYR A 134 -10.86 -14.32 10.86
CA TYR A 134 -11.78 -15.16 10.13
C TYR A 134 -12.36 -16.20 11.09
N ASN A 135 -13.65 -16.52 10.97
CA ASN A 135 -14.27 -17.51 11.84
C ASN A 135 -13.77 -18.90 11.43
N TYR A 136 -13.02 -19.56 12.33
CA TYR A 136 -12.42 -20.86 12.07
C TYR A 136 -13.46 -21.96 11.77
N GLU A 137 -14.63 -21.88 12.39
CA GLU A 137 -15.73 -22.81 12.12
C GLU A 137 -16.23 -22.67 10.68
N ARG A 138 -16.26 -21.44 10.14
CA ARG A 138 -16.61 -21.21 8.73
C ARG A 138 -15.61 -21.86 7.78
N VAL A 139 -14.30 -21.73 8.06
CA VAL A 139 -13.25 -22.40 7.25
C VAL A 139 -13.46 -23.90 7.19
N LYS A 140 -13.81 -24.52 8.32
CA LYS A 140 -14.05 -25.97 8.38
C LYS A 140 -15.24 -26.42 7.54
N CYS A 141 -16.22 -25.55 7.35
CA CYS A 141 -17.43 -25.82 6.57
C CYS A 141 -17.30 -25.41 5.09
N GLU A 142 -16.20 -24.75 4.70
CA GLU A 142 -15.96 -24.31 3.33
C GLU A 142 -15.25 -25.42 2.54
N ASP A 143 -16.01 -26.17 1.74
CA ASP A 143 -15.46 -27.04 0.69
C ASP A 143 -15.44 -26.27 -0.63
N PRO A 144 -14.26 -25.96 -1.20
CA PRO A 144 -14.14 -25.25 -2.47
C PRO A 144 -14.93 -25.90 -3.61
N LYS A 145 -15.04 -27.23 -3.65
CA LYS A 145 -15.79 -27.93 -4.72
C LYS A 145 -17.29 -27.70 -4.60
N ILE A 146 -17.82 -27.74 -3.37
CA ILE A 146 -19.24 -27.51 -3.11
C ILE A 146 -19.60 -26.05 -3.40
N ILE A 147 -18.76 -25.12 -2.95
CA ILE A 147 -18.94 -23.69 -3.17
C ILE A 147 -18.90 -23.38 -4.67
N GLN A 148 -17.90 -23.90 -5.38
CA GLN A 148 -17.77 -23.71 -6.82
C GLN A 148 -18.97 -24.28 -7.57
N GLY A 149 -19.37 -25.52 -7.27
CA GLY A 149 -20.54 -26.15 -7.89
C GLY A 149 -21.86 -25.41 -7.64
N HIS A 150 -22.03 -24.80 -6.46
CA HIS A 150 -23.16 -23.93 -6.18
C HIS A 150 -23.15 -22.69 -7.09
N PHE A 151 -22.03 -21.96 -7.16
CA PHE A 151 -21.94 -20.74 -7.98
C PHE A 151 -22.02 -21.00 -9.48
N ASP A 152 -21.50 -22.14 -9.96
CA ASP A 152 -21.65 -22.52 -11.36
C ASP A 152 -23.12 -22.79 -11.70
N ARG A 153 -23.85 -23.53 -10.85
CA ARG A 153 -25.30 -23.72 -11.03
C ARG A 153 -26.09 -22.41 -10.99
N VAL A 154 -25.73 -21.49 -10.08
CA VAL A 154 -26.36 -20.16 -10.04
C VAL A 154 -26.13 -19.41 -11.35
N ARG A 155 -24.91 -19.46 -11.90
CA ARG A 155 -24.57 -18.82 -13.19
C ARG A 155 -25.35 -19.43 -14.36
N ASP A 156 -25.50 -20.75 -14.37
CA ASP A 156 -26.27 -21.46 -15.39
C ASP A 156 -27.73 -21.03 -15.38
N ILE A 157 -28.37 -20.97 -14.20
CA ILE A 157 -29.76 -20.51 -14.03
C ILE A 157 -29.91 -19.04 -14.45
N ILE A 158 -29.00 -18.16 -14.03
CA ILE A 158 -29.03 -16.75 -14.45
C ILE A 158 -29.02 -16.64 -15.98
N SER A 159 -28.20 -17.45 -16.64
CA SER A 159 -28.06 -17.47 -18.09
C SER A 159 -29.27 -18.08 -18.79
N GLU A 160 -29.81 -19.19 -18.27
CA GLU A 160 -30.97 -19.90 -18.81
C GLU A 160 -32.24 -19.05 -18.80
N TYR A 161 -32.50 -18.36 -17.68
CA TYR A 161 -33.70 -17.55 -17.49
C TYR A 161 -33.50 -16.07 -17.85
N GLY A 162 -32.30 -15.67 -18.25
CA GLY A 162 -31.98 -14.28 -18.61
C GLY A 162 -32.16 -13.31 -17.44
N ILE A 163 -31.83 -13.73 -16.21
CA ILE A 163 -32.00 -12.90 -15.01
C ILE A 163 -31.02 -11.72 -15.09
N LEU A 164 -31.55 -10.51 -15.06
CA LEU A 164 -30.73 -9.31 -15.13
C LEU A 164 -30.06 -9.02 -13.78
N PRO A 165 -28.85 -8.42 -13.77
CA PRO A 165 -28.18 -8.01 -12.53
C PRO A 165 -29.07 -7.15 -11.63
N GLU A 166 -29.90 -6.29 -12.23
CA GLU A 166 -30.86 -5.42 -11.53
C GLU A 166 -31.88 -6.20 -10.68
N ASP A 167 -32.17 -7.44 -11.06
CA ASP A 167 -33.15 -8.34 -10.44
C ASP A 167 -32.52 -9.30 -9.41
N ILE A 168 -31.20 -9.26 -9.23
CA ILE A 168 -30.47 -10.07 -8.24
C ILE A 168 -30.32 -9.27 -6.96
N TYR A 169 -31.02 -9.69 -5.91
CA TYR A 169 -30.97 -9.06 -4.59
C TYR A 169 -30.26 -9.94 -3.56
N ASN A 170 -29.33 -9.35 -2.82
CA ASN A 170 -28.85 -9.91 -1.57
C ASN A 170 -29.70 -9.38 -0.41
N PHE A 171 -30.05 -10.26 0.51
CA PHE A 171 -30.91 -9.98 1.66
C PHE A 171 -30.20 -10.42 2.94
N ASP A 172 -30.06 -9.52 3.91
CA ASP A 172 -29.46 -9.85 5.19
C ASP A 172 -30.19 -9.18 6.36
N LYS A 173 -30.06 -9.79 7.54
CA LYS A 173 -30.65 -9.34 8.80
C LYS A 173 -29.53 -9.00 9.76
N THR A 174 -29.49 -7.75 10.20
CA THR A 174 -28.52 -7.31 11.19
C THR A 174 -29.21 -6.86 12.49
N GLY A 175 -28.60 -7.23 13.62
CA GLY A 175 -29.05 -6.85 14.94
C GLY A 175 -28.23 -5.68 15.46
N PHE A 176 -28.90 -4.60 15.85
CA PHE A 176 -28.31 -3.47 16.54
C PHE A 176 -28.75 -3.49 18.00
N ALA A 177 -27.79 -3.51 18.92
CA ALA A 177 -28.10 -3.22 20.30
C ALA A 177 -28.13 -1.70 20.46
N MET A 178 -29.30 -1.16 20.81
CA MET A 178 -29.43 0.26 21.14
C MET A 178 -28.46 0.61 22.28
N GLY A 179 -27.92 1.82 22.25
CA GLY A 179 -26.96 2.29 23.27
C GLY A 179 -25.57 1.65 23.24
N LEU A 180 -25.23 0.81 22.25
CA LEU A 180 -23.88 0.29 22.00
C LEU A 180 -23.25 0.99 20.78
N CYS A 181 -22.40 1.98 21.01
CA CYS A 181 -21.57 2.55 19.94
C CYS A 181 -20.46 1.55 19.56
N ALA A 182 -20.46 1.07 18.30
CA ALA A 182 -19.54 0.02 17.80
C ALA A 182 -18.05 0.41 17.80
N THR A 183 -17.71 1.67 18.06
CA THR A 183 -16.33 2.18 18.01
C THR A 183 -16.03 3.14 19.14
N THR A 184 -15.96 2.66 20.38
CA THR A 184 -15.25 3.40 21.43
C THR A 184 -14.31 2.46 22.17
N LYS A 185 -13.06 2.93 22.30
CA LYS A 185 -11.97 2.38 23.12
C LYS A 185 -12.50 1.89 24.48
N PRO A 186 -11.87 0.88 25.11
CA PRO A 186 -12.42 0.07 26.22
C PRO A 186 -12.57 0.79 27.58
N LYS A 187 -12.90 2.09 27.61
CA LYS A 187 -12.87 2.92 28.83
C LYS A 187 -14.10 3.80 29.08
N LEU A 188 -15.21 3.67 28.37
CA LEU A 188 -16.46 4.32 28.78
C LEU A 188 -17.52 3.28 29.15
N LEU A 189 -18.00 3.34 30.40
CA LEU A 189 -19.21 2.67 30.85
C LEU A 189 -20.37 3.22 30.00
N GLN A 190 -20.95 2.40 29.12
CA GLN A 190 -22.01 2.87 28.22
C GLN A 190 -23.34 3.00 28.98
N PRO A 191 -24.03 4.16 28.93
CA PRO A 191 -25.32 4.36 29.58
C PRO A 191 -26.44 3.52 28.94
N GLY A 192 -27.44 3.16 29.75
CA GLY A 192 -28.43 2.12 29.47
C GLY A 192 -29.56 2.50 28.51
N ASN A 193 -29.71 1.70 27.45
CA ASN A 193 -30.86 0.84 27.16
C ASN A 193 -30.37 -0.21 26.14
N ARG A 194 -30.34 -1.51 26.47
CA ARG A 194 -29.71 -2.57 25.65
C ARG A 194 -30.70 -3.34 24.77
N GLU A 195 -31.76 -2.67 24.34
CA GLU A 195 -32.77 -3.32 23.51
C GLU A 195 -32.20 -3.62 22.13
N TRP A 196 -32.42 -4.85 21.66
CA TRP A 196 -32.05 -5.25 20.32
C TRP A 196 -33.12 -4.78 19.34
N VAL A 197 -32.70 -4.04 18.34
CA VAL A 197 -33.47 -3.68 17.16
C VAL A 197 -32.90 -4.49 16.01
N THR A 198 -33.77 -5.08 15.20
CA THR A 198 -33.33 -5.76 13.98
C THR A 198 -33.62 -4.86 12.79
N ALA A 199 -32.62 -4.64 11.94
CA ALA A 199 -32.85 -4.17 10.58
C ALA A 199 -32.73 -5.33 9.59
N ILE A 200 -33.65 -5.36 8.65
CA ILE A 200 -33.60 -6.19 7.46
C ILE A 200 -33.27 -5.27 6.30
N GLU A 201 -32.20 -5.59 5.58
CA GLU A 201 -31.70 -4.77 4.47
C GLU A 201 -31.54 -5.64 3.23
N ALA A 202 -31.88 -5.07 2.07
CA ALA A 202 -31.72 -5.73 0.79
C ALA A 202 -31.15 -4.75 -0.23
N THR A 203 -30.16 -5.21 -1.00
CA THR A 203 -29.51 -4.44 -2.06
C THR A 203 -29.38 -5.30 -3.30
N ASN A 204 -29.68 -4.72 -4.46
CA ASN A 204 -29.45 -5.40 -5.72
C ASN A 204 -27.97 -5.35 -6.13
N SER A 205 -27.61 -6.14 -7.15
CA SER A 205 -26.23 -6.22 -7.61
C SER A 205 -25.71 -4.92 -8.28
N THR A 206 -26.60 -4.00 -8.67
CA THR A 206 -26.25 -2.69 -9.23
C THR A 206 -26.13 -1.57 -8.18
N GLY A 207 -26.37 -1.88 -6.89
CA GLY A 207 -26.21 -0.95 -5.77
C GLY A 207 -27.49 -0.19 -5.37
N TRP A 208 -28.65 -0.56 -5.90
CA TRP A 208 -29.95 -0.06 -5.44
C TRP A 208 -30.38 -0.77 -4.15
N ALA A 209 -30.75 0.00 -3.13
CA ALA A 209 -31.23 -0.53 -1.85
C ALA A 209 -32.76 -0.47 -1.78
N LEU A 210 -33.38 -1.57 -1.35
CA LEU A 210 -34.78 -1.55 -0.97
C LEU A 210 -34.95 -0.84 0.38
N PRO A 211 -36.13 -0.26 0.66
CA PRO A 211 -36.41 0.32 1.97
C PRO A 211 -36.17 -0.69 3.10
N SER A 212 -35.35 -0.33 4.07
CA SER A 212 -35.02 -1.19 5.21
C SER A 212 -36.27 -1.45 6.06
N TYR A 213 -36.41 -2.69 6.53
CA TYR A 213 -37.49 -3.05 7.45
C TYR A 213 -36.95 -3.19 8.87
N VAL A 214 -37.43 -2.36 9.79
CA VAL A 214 -36.94 -2.30 11.17
C VAL A 214 -37.94 -2.93 12.12
N ILE A 215 -37.51 -3.97 12.83
CA ILE A 215 -38.30 -4.69 13.81
C ILE A 215 -37.84 -4.29 15.20
N PHE A 216 -38.73 -3.62 15.93
CA PHE A 216 -38.56 -3.30 17.34
C PHE A 216 -39.10 -4.42 18.23
N LYS A 217 -38.59 -4.48 19.45
CA LYS A 217 -39.11 -5.36 20.49
C LYS A 217 -40.58 -5.01 20.79
N VAL A 218 -41.44 -6.02 20.81
CA VAL A 218 -42.86 -5.87 21.19
C VAL A 218 -42.95 -5.44 22.66
N LYS A 219 -43.70 -4.37 22.94
CA LYS A 219 -44.12 -4.02 24.31
C LYS A 219 -45.37 -4.82 24.66
N LYS A 220 -45.33 -5.59 25.76
CA LYS A 220 -46.54 -6.15 26.35
C LYS A 220 -47.28 -5.00 27.04
N ASN A 221 -48.49 -4.70 26.60
CA ASN A 221 -49.41 -3.88 27.38
C ASN A 221 -49.92 -4.78 28.52
N VAL A 222 -49.51 -4.46 29.74
CA VAL A 222 -50.08 -5.02 30.98
C VAL A 222 -51.09 -4.00 31.48
#